data_AF-A0AAV4E9P9-F1
#
_entry.id   AF-A0AAV4E9P9-F1
#
_cell.length_a   1.000
_cell.length_b   1.000
_cell.length_c   1.000
_cell.angle_alpha   90.00
_cell.angle_beta   90.00
_cell.angle_gamma   90.00
#
_symmetry.space_group_name_H-M   'P 1'
#
loop_
_entity.id
_entity.type
_entity.pdbx_description
1 polymer ?
#
loop_
_entity_poly.entity_id
_entity_poly.type
_entity_poly.pdbx_seq_one_letter_code
_entity_poly.pdbx_strand_id
1 'polypeptide(L)'
;MEIVLDENQPRDQAGFRKKFPTTYHMYTLNQVIEKTNGYNLPLCVGFIDYEKAFDSVEHFAITEALRKMNINETCIRPNFGEYIPPRYGTYAHRQSSLRRVPYQRETPSLRNFLLQPSKKYF
;
A
#
# COMPACT_ATOMS: atom_id res chain seq x y z
N MET A 1 17.52 -5.77 -15.85
CA MET A 1 17.03 -5.14 -14.60
C MET A 1 15.55 -5.41 -14.40
N GLU A 2 14.68 -5.12 -15.38
CA GLU A 2 13.23 -5.40 -15.33
C GLU A 2 12.91 -6.86 -14.97
N ILE A 3 13.52 -7.84 -15.66
CA ILE A 3 13.29 -9.28 -15.41
C ILE A 3 13.61 -9.67 -13.96
N VAL A 4 14.73 -9.20 -13.41
CA VAL A 4 15.14 -9.50 -12.03
C VAL A 4 14.15 -8.90 -11.04
N LEU A 5 13.67 -7.69 -11.27
CA LEU A 5 12.68 -7.06 -10.40
C LEU A 5 11.35 -7.82 -10.47
N ASP A 6 10.85 -8.12 -11.66
CA ASP A 6 9.59 -8.85 -11.88
C ASP A 6 9.61 -10.28 -11.33
N GLU A 7 10.75 -10.97 -11.35
CA GLU A 7 10.93 -12.31 -10.77
C GLU A 7 10.92 -12.28 -9.23
N ASN A 8 11.37 -11.18 -8.63
CA ASN A 8 11.40 -11.02 -7.18
C ASN A 8 10.10 -10.41 -6.61
N GLN A 9 9.14 -10.01 -7.47
CA GLN A 9 7.83 -9.55 -7.01
C GLN A 9 6.96 -10.72 -6.52
N PRO A 10 6.15 -10.51 -5.46
CA PRO A 10 5.13 -11.47 -5.06
C PRO A 10 4.19 -11.84 -6.21
N ARG A 11 3.63 -13.05 -6.16
CA ARG A 11 2.67 -13.51 -7.19
C ARG A 11 1.43 -12.62 -7.28
N ASP A 12 1.01 -12.06 -6.14
CA ASP A 12 -0.19 -11.24 -6.01
C ASP A 12 0.05 -9.76 -6.39
N GLN A 13 1.29 -9.38 -6.72
CA GLN A 13 1.62 -8.04 -7.19
C GLN A 13 1.20 -7.88 -8.66
N ALA A 14 0.09 -7.18 -8.88
CA ALA A 14 -0.41 -6.83 -10.21
C ALA A 14 0.16 -5.51 -10.75
N GLY A 15 0.33 -4.53 -9.85
CA GLY A 15 0.70 -3.16 -10.21
C GLY A 15 2.12 -3.09 -10.75
N PHE A 16 2.31 -2.27 -11.80
CA PHE A 16 3.60 -2.00 -12.43
C PHE A 16 4.33 -3.24 -12.97
N ARG A 17 3.61 -4.34 -13.22
CA ARG A 17 4.18 -5.59 -13.71
C ARG A 17 3.62 -5.95 -15.08
N LYS A 18 4.52 -6.22 -16.04
CA LYS A 18 4.11 -6.50 -17.41
C LYS A 18 3.34 -7.83 -17.48
N LYS A 19 2.21 -7.85 -18.19
CA LYS A 19 1.31 -9.02 -18.33
C LYS A 19 0.52 -9.40 -17.07
N PHE A 20 0.50 -8.57 -16.03
CA PHE A 20 -0.32 -8.78 -14.83
C PHE A 20 -1.41 -7.69 -14.72
N PRO A 21 -2.47 -7.74 -15.55
CA PRO A 21 -3.52 -6.75 -15.49
C PRO A 21 -4.33 -6.85 -14.18
N THR A 22 -4.87 -5.71 -13.77
CA THR A 22 -5.79 -5.62 -12.61
C THR A 22 -7.09 -6.41 -12.82
N THR A 23 -7.45 -6.70 -14.06
CA THR A 23 -8.65 -7.50 -14.40
C THR A 23 -8.62 -8.90 -13.82
N TYR A 24 -7.45 -9.55 -13.71
CA TYR A 24 -7.36 -10.87 -13.08
C TYR A 24 -7.71 -10.81 -11.59
N HIS A 25 -7.23 -9.78 -10.89
CA HIS A 25 -7.50 -9.61 -9.45
C HIS A 25 -8.97 -9.26 -9.20
N MET A 26 -9.57 -8.40 -10.03
CA MET A 26 -11.02 -8.14 -9.98
C MET A 26 -11.84 -9.41 -10.23
N TYR A 27 -11.45 -10.21 -11.23
CA TYR A 27 -12.11 -11.48 -11.52
C TYR A 27 -12.01 -12.45 -10.35
N THR A 28 -10.83 -12.63 -9.76
CA THR A 28 -10.63 -13.48 -8.59
C THR A 28 -11.49 -13.02 -7.40
N LEU A 29 -11.55 -11.71 -7.14
CA LEU A 29 -12.37 -11.15 -6.07
C LEU A 29 -13.86 -11.44 -6.29
N ASN A 30 -14.36 -11.28 -7.51
CA ASN A 30 -15.75 -11.64 -7.85
C ASN A 30 -16.02 -13.13 -7.62
N GLN A 31 -15.12 -14.02 -8.06
CA GLN A 31 -15.27 -15.47 -7.84
C GLN A 31 -15.33 -15.84 -6.36
N VAL A 32 -14.54 -15.17 -5.51
CA VAL A 32 -14.57 -15.38 -4.04
C VAL A 32 -15.90 -14.93 -3.46
N ILE A 33 -16.39 -13.75 -3.86
CA ILE A 33 -17.69 -13.22 -3.42
C ILE A 33 -18.83 -14.15 -3.84
N GLU A 34 -18.85 -14.58 -5.10
CA GLU A 34 -19.91 -15.45 -5.62
C GLU A 34 -19.93 -16.80 -4.90
N LYS A 35 -18.77 -17.44 -4.70
CA LYS A 35 -18.70 -18.72 -3.99
C LYS A 35 -19.11 -18.59 -2.53
N THR A 36 -18.61 -17.59 -1.81
CA THR A 36 -18.95 -17.42 -0.39
C THR A 36 -20.44 -17.15 -0.19
N ASN A 37 -21.05 -16.34 -1.06
CA ASN A 37 -22.49 -16.16 -1.10
C ASN A 37 -23.23 -17.48 -1.40
N GLY A 38 -22.76 -18.27 -2.37
CA GLY A 38 -23.36 -19.56 -2.71
C GLY A 38 -23.34 -20.59 -1.58
N TYR A 39 -22.35 -20.51 -0.67
CA TYR A 39 -22.25 -21.38 0.51
C TYR A 39 -22.82 -20.76 1.79
N ASN A 40 -23.46 -19.58 1.73
CA ASN A 40 -23.92 -18.83 2.91
C ASN A 40 -22.82 -18.61 3.96
N LEU A 41 -21.58 -18.41 3.51
CA LEU A 41 -20.45 -18.12 4.39
C LEU A 41 -20.29 -16.60 4.56
N PRO A 42 -20.01 -16.11 5.78
CA PRO A 42 -19.69 -14.70 5.98
C PRO A 42 -18.35 -14.37 5.32
N LEU A 43 -18.33 -13.32 4.50
CA LEU A 43 -17.12 -12.77 3.86
C LEU A 43 -16.90 -11.33 4.30
N CYS A 44 -15.66 -11.00 4.68
CA CYS A 44 -15.21 -9.63 4.92
C CYS A 44 -14.06 -9.31 3.96
N VAL A 45 -14.12 -8.16 3.29
CA VAL A 45 -13.09 -7.69 2.36
C VAL A 45 -12.61 -6.32 2.82
N GLY A 46 -11.29 -6.17 3.00
CA GLY A 46 -10.66 -4.91 3.36
C GLY A 46 -9.83 -4.36 2.20
N PHE A 47 -9.99 -3.06 1.93
CA PHE A 47 -9.16 -2.32 0.98
C PHE A 47 -8.25 -1.38 1.75
N ILE A 48 -6.95 -1.42 1.44
CA ILE A 48 -5.92 -0.57 2.06
C ILE A 48 -5.33 0.28 0.95
N ASP A 49 -5.39 1.60 1.13
CA ASP A 49 -4.76 2.57 0.25
C ASP A 49 -3.79 3.44 1.06
N TYR A 50 -2.63 3.73 0.50
CA TYR A 50 -1.56 4.45 1.18
C TYR A 50 -1.60 5.92 0.76
N GLU A 51 -1.72 6.83 1.73
CA GLU A 51 -1.63 8.26 1.46
C GLU A 51 -0.21 8.61 0.98
N LYS A 52 -0.10 9.19 -0.22
CA LYS A 52 1.16 9.65 -0.82
C LYS A 52 2.26 8.58 -0.79
N ALA A 53 1.96 7.38 -1.31
CA ALA A 53 2.85 6.22 -1.25
C ALA A 53 4.28 6.48 -1.78
N PHE A 54 4.44 7.34 -2.80
CA PHE A 54 5.75 7.67 -3.36
C PHE A 54 6.48 8.78 -2.62
N ASP A 55 5.77 9.69 -1.94
CA ASP A 55 6.39 10.77 -1.15
C ASP A 55 6.76 10.30 0.27
N SER A 56 6.05 9.30 0.79
CA SER A 56 6.18 8.82 2.17
C SER A 56 7.14 7.64 2.34
N VAL A 57 7.62 7.05 1.24
CA VAL A 57 8.52 5.91 1.30
C VAL A 57 9.94 6.31 1.70
N GLU A 58 10.49 5.65 2.71
CA GLU A 58 11.84 5.88 3.19
C GLU A 58 12.88 5.36 2.18
N HIS A 59 13.79 6.23 1.73
CA HIS A 59 14.82 5.87 0.75
C HIS A 59 15.68 4.68 1.19
N PHE A 60 16.04 4.61 2.48
CA PHE A 60 16.80 3.49 3.03
C PHE A 60 16.05 2.15 2.86
N ALA A 61 14.72 2.15 3.03
CA ALA A 61 13.91 0.95 2.85
C ALA A 61 13.93 0.47 1.38
N ILE A 62 13.88 1.41 0.42
CA ILE A 62 13.99 1.09 -1.01
C ILE A 62 15.37 0.49 -1.31
N THR A 63 16.45 1.14 -0.85
CA THR A 63 17.83 0.67 -1.06
C THR A 63 18.04 -0.74 -0.51
N GLU A 64 17.57 -1.01 0.71
CA GLU A 64 17.65 -2.35 1.32
C GLU A 64 16.82 -3.39 0.57
N ALA A 65 15.62 -3.03 0.10
CA ALA A 65 14.81 -3.92 -0.72
C ALA A 65 15.51 -4.29 -2.04
N LEU A 66 16.12 -3.31 -2.71
CA LEU A 66 16.88 -3.53 -3.95
C LEU A 66 18.12 -4.42 -3.73
N ARG A 67 18.83 -4.24 -2.60
CA ARG A 67 19.95 -5.11 -2.21
C ARG A 67 19.50 -6.55 -2.01
N LYS A 68 18.37 -6.76 -1.32
CA LYS A 68 17.78 -8.11 -1.11
C LYS A 68 17.40 -8.79 -2.42
N MET A 69 17.02 -8.02 -3.44
CA MET A 69 16.74 -8.51 -4.79
C MET A 69 18.01 -8.71 -5.65
N ASN A 70 19.21 -8.61 -5.05
CA ASN A 70 20.51 -8.74 -5.72
C ASN A 70 20.71 -7.75 -6.88
N ILE A 71 20.11 -6.56 -6.79
CA ILE A 71 20.38 -5.48 -7.73
C ILE A 71 21.78 -4.90 -7.45
N ASN A 72 22.55 -4.66 -8.51
CA ASN A 72 23.91 -4.14 -8.42
C ASN A 72 23.94 -2.76 -7.72
N GLU A 73 24.89 -2.56 -6.80
CA GLU A 73 25.07 -1.30 -6.06
C GLU A 73 25.22 -0.07 -6.96
N THR A 74 25.79 -0.21 -8.16
CA THR A 74 25.94 0.88 -9.13
C THR A 74 24.58 1.43 -9.61
N CYS A 75 23.55 0.57 -9.61
CA CYS A 75 22.19 0.95 -9.97
C CYS A 75 21.40 1.51 -8.77
N ILE A 76 21.80 1.13 -7.55
CA ILE A 76 21.16 1.55 -6.29
C ILE A 76 21.73 2.89 -5.81
N ARG A 77 23.04 3.09 -5.95
CA ARG A 77 23.74 4.34 -5.69
C ARG A 77 24.05 4.99 -7.05
N PRO A 78 23.13 5.78 -7.62
CA PRO A 78 23.49 6.55 -8.78
C PRO A 78 24.64 7.49 -8.37
N ASN A 79 25.64 7.66 -9.26
CA ASN A 79 26.81 8.52 -9.08
C ASN A 79 26.43 10.02 -9.08
N PHE A 80 25.39 10.41 -8.38
CA PHE A 80 25.14 11.80 -8.01
C PHE A 80 25.96 12.04 -6.76
N GLY A 81 27.04 12.84 -6.89
CA GLY A 81 27.97 13.15 -5.81
C GLY A 81 27.24 13.36 -4.49
N GLU A 82 27.66 12.59 -3.47
CA GLU A 82 27.20 12.65 -2.07
C GLU A 82 25.79 13.21 -1.88
N TYR A 83 24.77 12.61 -2.51
CA TYR A 83 23.40 12.84 -2.04
C TYR A 83 23.25 12.16 -0.68
N ILE A 84 23.59 12.91 0.36
CA ILE A 84 23.24 12.60 1.73
C ILE A 84 21.76 12.97 1.82
N PRO A 85 20.82 12.00 1.90
CA PRO A 85 19.42 12.35 2.09
C PRO A 85 19.36 13.23 3.34
N PRO A 86 18.59 14.33 3.33
CA PRO A 86 18.31 15.05 4.56
C PRO A 86 17.88 14.00 5.58
N ARG A 87 18.49 13.99 6.76
CA ARG A 87 17.90 13.29 7.89
C ARG A 87 16.60 14.03 8.16
N TYR A 88 15.55 13.73 7.39
CA TYR A 88 14.19 13.96 7.81
C TYR A 88 14.12 13.18 9.10
N GLY A 89 14.29 13.91 10.20
CA GLY A 89 14.41 13.34 11.52
C GLY A 89 13.29 12.33 11.63
N THR A 90 13.66 11.11 12.07
CA THR A 90 12.76 10.03 12.46
C THR A 90 11.34 10.55 12.55
N TYR A 91 10.41 10.11 11.69
CA TYR A 91 9.00 10.22 12.03
C TYR A 91 8.88 9.52 13.37
N ALA A 92 8.98 10.35 14.41
CA ALA A 92 9.31 9.88 15.71
C ALA A 92 8.15 8.98 16.08
N HIS A 93 8.49 7.84 16.65
CA HIS A 93 7.57 7.03 17.40
C HIS A 93 6.97 7.92 18.52
N ARG A 94 5.97 8.76 18.20
CA ARG A 94 5.27 9.59 19.17
C ARG A 94 4.11 8.75 19.70
N GLN A 95 4.43 7.86 20.61
CA GLN A 95 3.52 7.69 21.74
C GLN A 95 3.65 8.92 22.65
N SER A 96 2.54 9.33 23.24
CA SER A 96 2.32 10.51 24.10
C SER A 96 2.24 11.89 23.41
N SER A 97 1.03 12.25 22.97
CA SER A 97 0.15 13.15 23.76
C SER A 97 -1.10 13.47 22.94
N LEU A 98 -2.05 12.53 22.88
CA LEU A 98 -3.44 12.92 22.63
C LEU A 98 -3.85 13.78 23.81
N ARG A 99 -3.86 15.11 23.62
CA ARG A 99 -4.78 15.96 24.36
C ARG A 99 -6.15 15.30 24.21
N ARG A 100 -6.76 14.92 25.33
CA ARG A 100 -8.16 14.51 25.37
C ARG A 100 -9.00 15.69 24.90
N VAL A 101 -9.28 15.75 23.61
CA VAL A 101 -10.44 16.46 23.11
C VAL A 101 -11.57 15.43 23.19
N PRO A 102 -12.59 15.63 24.03
CA PRO A 102 -13.70 14.69 24.10
C PRO A 102 -14.50 14.82 22.81
N TYR A 103 -14.20 13.98 21.82
CA TYR A 103 -15.13 13.72 20.74
C TYR A 103 -16.18 12.75 21.28
N GLN A 104 -17.36 13.29 21.61
CA GLN A 104 -18.52 12.50 21.97
C GLN A 104 -18.84 11.55 20.82
N ARG A 105 -18.74 10.24 21.10
CA ARG A 105 -19.20 9.20 20.17
C ARG A 105 -20.72 9.18 20.20
N GLU A 106 -21.36 9.85 19.26
CA GLU A 106 -22.52 9.21 18.63
C GLU A 106 -21.96 8.25 17.59
N THR A 107 -22.04 6.95 17.84
CA THR A 107 -21.72 5.94 16.83
C THR A 107 -22.84 5.94 15.79
N PRO A 108 -22.63 6.42 14.56
CA PRO A 108 -23.63 6.23 13.53
C PRO A 108 -23.67 4.73 13.23
N SER A 109 -24.86 4.12 13.25
CA SER A 109 -25.02 2.72 12.85
C SER A 109 -24.41 2.50 11.46
N LEU A 110 -23.92 1.28 11.18
CA LEU A 110 -23.26 0.89 9.93
C LEU A 110 -24.05 1.25 8.65
N ARG A 111 -25.37 1.46 8.75
CA ARG A 111 -26.22 1.96 7.65
C ARG A 111 -25.81 3.35 7.13
N ASN A 112 -25.23 4.21 7.97
CA ASN A 112 -24.88 5.58 7.60
C ASN A 112 -23.52 5.70 6.88
N PHE A 113 -22.66 4.69 7.00
CA PHE A 113 -21.34 4.70 6.35
C PHE A 113 -21.43 4.36 4.86
N LEU A 114 -22.40 3.51 4.49
CA LEU A 114 -22.59 3.02 3.12
C LEU A 114 -23.33 4.01 2.20
N LEU A 115 -23.80 5.15 2.70
CA LEU A 115 -24.60 6.13 1.94
C LEU A 115 -23.85 7.44 1.63
N GLN A 116 -22.54 7.53 1.89
CA GLN A 116 -21.79 8.75 1.57
C GLN A 116 -21.35 8.74 0.09
N PRO A 117 -21.72 9.75 -0.72
CA PRO A 117 -21.33 9.79 -2.12
C PRO A 117 -19.82 10.01 -2.25
N SER A 118 -19.18 9.31 -3.19
CA SER A 118 -17.75 9.41 -3.44
C SER A 118 -17.37 10.86 -3.78
N LYS A 119 -16.55 11.49 -2.94
CA LYS A 119 -15.95 12.77 -3.31
C LYS A 119 -14.89 12.49 -4.37
N LYS A 120 -15.20 12.83 -5.62
CA LYS A 120 -14.23 12.85 -6.72
C LYS A 120 -13.26 14.01 -6.47
N TYR A 121 -12.01 13.69 -6.17
CA TYR A 121 -10.91 14.64 -6.29
C TYR A 121 -10.19 14.29 -7.59
N PHE A 122 -10.18 15.26 -8.51
CA PHE A 122 -9.46 15.21 -9.78
C PHE A 122 -7.96 15.32 -9.56
#